data_AF-A0A3A8HE61-F1
#
_entry.id   AF-A0A3A8HE61-F1
#
_cell.length_a   1.000
_cell.length_b   1.000
_cell.length_c   1.000
_cell.angle_alpha   90.00
_cell.angle_beta   90.00
_cell.angle_gamma   90.00
#
_symmetry.space_group_name_H-M   'P 1'
#
loop_
_entity.id
_entity.type
_entity.pdbx_description
1 polymer ?
#
loop_
_entity_poly.entity_id
_entity_poly.type
_entity_poly.pdbx_seq_one_letter_code
_entity_poly.pdbx_strand_id
1 'polypeptide(L)'
;MADALQQFLRAKVQSITFRAGRLSRLTPQDVGIRPRDVPYAPSAAHFAAANARLGEIDRDVRRALSRLNGRLRDAPLSSDEVLERNALLEREIDRARRAYGLFFDVFSQRGTRFAPALAACDAIAVDCFQAVRLAAPGLLHSPMLKPLTYLEHGFSPATFRRGVLLSRLLGERNPFPLIRVPYERVEAPWGMGVILHEIGHNLQADLGIWQETQVALQRRVLHATGNPWLTRLWGRWHKEIFADLIACLLGGPASVHSMKDFLAYPSSRVLTFHPLSAHPTPFLRVFIQAEMLRRMGFIRRACDVRDNWDRLYRARLPYARIPRLLLSTAARLIPHVVDEIAFQPRRGLAQRALVDVVPFWHSDQERIDRGAESLARGHIPPGLPPRYVVSASREALERRLASPERISRTVLNHLVKLGTRNARMPGVGVTLAA
;
A
#
# COMPACT_ATOMS: atom_id res chain seq x y z
N MET A 1 25.46 51.38 -1.37
CA MET A 1 24.82 50.27 -0.63
C MET A 1 23.62 49.65 -1.35
N ALA A 2 22.74 50.43 -2.00
CA ALA A 2 21.59 49.88 -2.76
C ALA A 2 21.98 48.89 -3.88
N ASP A 3 23.17 49.05 -4.47
CA ASP A 3 23.66 48.21 -5.58
C ASP A 3 24.01 46.77 -5.14
N ALA A 4 24.68 46.61 -3.99
CA ALA A 4 25.08 45.29 -3.48
C ALA A 4 23.86 44.42 -3.10
N LEU A 5 22.83 45.02 -2.50
CA LEU A 5 21.59 44.32 -2.15
C LEU A 5 20.82 43.87 -3.40
N GLN A 6 20.68 44.75 -4.40
CA GLN A 6 20.02 44.41 -5.67
C GLN A 6 20.81 43.34 -6.44
N GLN A 7 22.13 43.41 -6.43
CA GLN A 7 23.00 42.39 -7.02
C GLN A 7 22.80 41.03 -6.34
N PHE A 8 22.75 40.99 -5.01
CA PHE A 8 22.47 39.77 -4.26
C PHE A 8 21.10 39.17 -4.60
N LEU A 9 20.05 39.99 -4.62
CA LEU A 9 18.70 39.54 -4.95
C LEU A 9 18.61 39.01 -6.39
N ARG A 10 19.23 39.68 -7.36
CA ARG A 10 19.33 39.20 -8.75
C ARG A 10 20.08 37.87 -8.85
N ALA A 11 21.22 37.74 -8.17
CA ALA A 11 21.99 36.50 -8.14
C ALA A 11 21.17 35.34 -7.54
N LYS A 12 20.35 35.60 -6.52
CA LYS A 12 19.46 34.60 -5.91
C LYS A 12 18.40 34.10 -6.90
N VAL A 13 17.77 35.00 -7.65
CA VAL A 13 16.79 34.66 -8.70
C VAL A 13 17.44 33.90 -9.87
N GLN A 14 18.64 34.32 -10.30
CA GLN A 14 19.42 33.61 -11.32
C GLN A 14 19.78 32.19 -10.87
N SER A 15 20.18 32.02 -9.61
CA SER A 15 20.49 30.70 -9.03
C SER A 15 19.27 29.77 -8.98
N ILE A 16 18.06 30.28 -8.69
CA ILE A 16 16.83 29.48 -8.84
C ILE A 16 16.57 29.13 -10.31
N THR A 17 16.69 30.11 -11.21
CA THR A 17 16.43 29.93 -12.63
C THR A 17 17.30 28.83 -13.23
N PHE A 18 18.59 28.79 -12.85
CA PHE A 18 19.53 27.74 -13.27
C PHE A 18 19.14 26.33 -12.79
N ARG A 19 18.48 26.23 -11.62
CA ARG A 19 18.10 24.95 -11.03
C ARG A 19 16.75 24.43 -11.55
N ALA A 20 15.90 25.30 -12.09
CA ALA A 20 14.63 24.91 -12.70
C ALA A 20 14.84 24.06 -13.97
N GLY A 21 13.90 23.18 -14.31
CA GLY A 21 13.98 22.37 -15.53
C GLY A 21 14.83 21.10 -15.48
N ARG A 22 15.77 20.98 -14.53
CA ARG A 22 16.79 19.90 -14.54
C ARG A 22 16.26 18.50 -14.22
N LEU A 23 15.18 18.38 -13.45
CA LEU A 23 14.62 17.10 -12.98
C LEU A 23 13.19 16.89 -13.47
N SER A 24 12.98 17.15 -14.76
CA SER A 24 11.66 17.15 -15.39
C SER A 24 11.32 15.87 -16.14
N ARG A 25 12.28 14.96 -16.32
CA ARG A 25 12.12 13.73 -17.10
C ARG A 25 13.03 12.61 -16.60
N LEU A 26 12.51 11.39 -16.67
CA LEU A 26 13.18 10.12 -16.45
C LEU A 26 13.02 9.20 -17.66
N THR A 27 14.11 8.60 -18.08
CA THR A 27 14.15 7.54 -19.10
C THR A 27 14.61 6.21 -18.48
N PRO A 28 14.35 5.06 -19.14
CA PRO A 28 14.91 3.78 -18.71
C PRO A 28 16.44 3.81 -18.57
N GLN A 29 17.12 4.58 -19.44
CA GLN A 29 18.57 4.77 -19.40
C GLN A 29 19.00 5.55 -18.15
N ASP A 30 18.30 6.64 -17.82
CA ASP A 30 18.62 7.47 -16.64
C ASP A 30 18.57 6.68 -15.33
N VAL A 31 17.66 5.71 -15.24
CA VAL A 31 17.49 4.86 -14.05
C VAL A 31 18.26 3.54 -14.14
N GLY A 32 19.15 3.39 -15.12
CA GLY A 32 20.07 2.26 -15.20
C GLY A 32 19.43 0.92 -15.61
N ILE A 33 18.30 0.92 -16.32
CA ILE A 33 17.71 -0.31 -16.86
C ILE A 33 18.57 -0.84 -18.00
N ARG A 34 19.21 -1.99 -17.79
CA ARG A 34 19.99 -2.68 -18.82
C ARG A 34 19.06 -3.52 -19.72
N PRO A 35 19.47 -3.90 -20.94
CA PRO A 35 18.66 -4.75 -21.82
C PRO A 35 18.12 -6.03 -21.16
N ARG A 36 18.93 -6.67 -20.31
CA ARG A 36 18.55 -7.88 -19.55
C ARG A 36 17.48 -7.66 -18.48
N ASP A 37 17.30 -6.41 -18.02
CA ASP A 37 16.36 -6.06 -16.96
C ASP A 37 15.03 -5.51 -17.49
N VAL A 38 14.93 -5.27 -18.81
CA VAL A 38 13.72 -4.78 -19.49
C VAL A 38 12.46 -5.58 -19.13
N PRO A 39 12.49 -6.91 -18.96
CA PRO A 39 11.33 -7.67 -18.51
C PRO A 39 10.78 -7.23 -17.14
N TYR A 40 11.59 -6.65 -16.26
CA TYR A 40 11.19 -6.20 -14.92
C TYR A 40 10.95 -4.69 -14.83
N ALA A 41 11.24 -3.97 -15.91
CA ALA A 41 11.14 -2.52 -15.95
C ALA A 41 9.68 -2.05 -15.86
N PRO A 42 9.44 -0.85 -15.28
CA PRO A 42 8.14 -0.19 -15.39
C PRO A 42 7.71 -0.08 -16.85
N SER A 43 6.40 -0.17 -17.12
CA SER A 43 5.92 -0.05 -18.51
C SER A 43 6.13 1.37 -19.05
N ALA A 44 6.10 1.52 -20.37
CA ALA A 44 6.18 2.84 -21.01
C ALA A 44 5.12 3.82 -20.46
N ALA A 45 3.93 3.31 -20.13
CA ALA A 45 2.87 4.11 -19.53
C ALA A 45 3.19 4.58 -18.08
N HIS A 46 3.98 3.82 -17.31
CA HIS A 46 4.47 4.29 -16.00
C HIS A 46 5.48 5.42 -16.16
N PHE A 47 6.44 5.28 -17.08
CA PHE A 47 7.38 6.36 -17.40
C PHE A 47 6.65 7.59 -17.92
N ALA A 48 5.67 7.42 -18.80
CA ALA A 48 4.85 8.52 -19.32
C ALA A 48 4.10 9.24 -18.19
N ALA A 49 3.47 8.51 -17.27
CA ALA A 49 2.74 9.12 -16.16
C ALA A 49 3.67 9.81 -15.15
N ALA A 50 4.84 9.23 -14.83
CA ALA A 50 5.85 9.87 -14.00
C ALA A 50 6.36 11.17 -14.65
N ASN A 51 6.70 11.12 -15.94
CA ASN A 51 7.19 12.28 -16.69
C ASN A 51 6.13 13.36 -16.89
N ALA A 52 4.86 12.98 -17.11
CA ALA A 52 3.75 13.93 -17.15
C ALA A 52 3.67 14.71 -15.84
N ARG A 53 3.78 14.02 -14.69
CA ARG A 53 3.75 14.68 -13.39
C ARG A 53 4.97 15.57 -13.14
N LEU A 54 6.18 15.09 -13.45
CA LEU A 54 7.39 15.90 -13.34
C LEU A 54 7.31 17.15 -14.23
N GLY A 55 6.75 17.02 -15.44
CA GLY A 55 6.51 18.14 -16.36
C GLY A 55 5.43 19.12 -15.87
N GLU A 56 4.41 18.67 -15.14
CA GLU A 56 3.45 19.57 -14.46
C GLU A 56 4.13 20.45 -13.42
N ILE A 57 4.92 19.85 -12.53
CA ILE A 57 5.67 20.60 -11.50
C ILE A 57 6.64 21.58 -12.16
N ASP A 58 7.36 21.16 -13.20
CA ASP A 58 8.30 22.03 -13.91
C ASP A 58 7.59 23.21 -14.61
N ARG A 59 6.42 22.98 -15.22
CA ARG A 59 5.61 24.05 -15.81
C ARG A 59 5.16 25.06 -14.76
N ASP A 60 4.81 24.62 -13.55
CA ASP A 60 4.43 25.52 -12.46
C ASP A 60 5.60 26.38 -11.99
N VAL A 61 6.78 25.77 -11.83
CA VAL A 61 8.04 26.47 -11.50
C VAL A 61 8.39 27.51 -12.56
N ARG A 62 8.36 27.13 -13.86
CA ARG A 62 8.65 28.06 -14.96
C ARG A 62 7.66 29.22 -15.02
N ARG A 63 6.36 28.96 -14.85
CA ARG A 63 5.33 30.02 -14.80
C ARG A 63 5.53 30.97 -13.63
N ALA A 64 5.92 30.47 -12.45
CA ALA A 64 6.24 31.32 -11.31
C ALA A 64 7.52 32.14 -11.53
N LEU A 65 8.55 31.55 -12.13
CA LEU A 65 9.79 32.24 -12.50
C LEU A 65 9.58 33.34 -13.54
N SER A 66 8.84 33.06 -14.63
CA SER A 66 8.53 34.05 -15.65
C SER A 66 7.78 35.25 -15.07
N ARG A 67 6.85 35.02 -14.13
CA ARG A 67 6.12 36.10 -13.44
C ARG A 67 7.04 36.93 -12.53
N LEU A 68 7.97 36.30 -11.82
CA LEU A 68 8.96 37.01 -11.00
C LEU A 68 9.92 37.85 -11.86
N ASN A 69 10.47 37.25 -12.92
CA ASN A 69 11.37 37.94 -13.86
C ASN A 69 10.67 39.06 -14.65
N GLY A 70 9.38 38.91 -14.97
CA GLY A 70 8.55 39.99 -15.52
C GLY A 70 8.47 41.15 -14.55
N ARG A 71 7.99 40.91 -13.34
CA ARG A 71 7.85 41.98 -12.33
C ARG A 71 9.17 42.68 -12.00
N LEU A 72 10.28 41.95 -11.89
CA LEU A 72 11.60 42.54 -11.67
C LEU A 72 12.10 43.44 -12.81
N ARG A 73 11.58 43.25 -14.04
CA ARG A 73 11.86 44.13 -15.18
C ARG A 73 10.94 45.35 -15.20
N ASP A 74 9.66 45.16 -14.86
CA ASP A 74 8.63 46.19 -14.99
C ASP A 74 8.66 47.21 -13.83
N ALA A 75 8.98 46.77 -12.61
CA ALA A 75 9.05 47.64 -11.44
C ALA A 75 10.02 47.12 -10.36
N PRO A 76 10.71 47.99 -9.61
CA PRO A 76 11.51 47.57 -8.47
C PRO A 76 10.60 46.95 -7.40
N LEU A 77 10.84 45.67 -7.09
CA LEU A 77 10.20 44.97 -5.98
C LEU A 77 10.92 45.28 -4.67
N SER A 78 10.18 45.23 -3.55
CA SER A 78 10.83 45.27 -2.24
C SER A 78 11.67 44.00 -2.03
N SER A 79 12.71 44.10 -1.20
CA SER A 79 13.55 42.94 -0.86
C SER A 79 12.72 41.78 -0.29
N ASP A 80 11.74 42.10 0.56
CA ASP A 80 10.87 41.10 1.19
C ASP A 80 9.99 40.39 0.16
N GLU A 81 9.39 41.13 -0.78
CA GLU A 81 8.60 40.52 -1.87
C GLU A 81 9.43 39.57 -2.72
N VAL A 82 10.70 39.91 -2.99
CA VAL A 82 11.62 39.04 -3.74
C VAL A 82 11.92 37.79 -2.92
N LEU A 83 12.25 37.93 -1.64
CA LEU A 83 12.60 36.81 -0.76
C LEU A 83 11.42 35.85 -0.56
N GLU A 84 10.21 36.36 -0.33
CA GLU A 84 8.99 35.54 -0.18
C GLU A 84 8.69 34.73 -1.45
N ARG A 85 8.71 35.37 -2.62
CA ARG A 85 8.48 34.70 -3.91
C ARG A 85 9.57 33.67 -4.20
N ASN A 86 10.81 34.01 -3.86
CA ASN A 86 11.95 33.11 -4.00
C ASN A 86 11.80 31.89 -3.08
N ALA A 87 11.34 32.05 -1.85
CA ALA A 87 11.08 30.93 -0.93
C ALA A 87 9.96 30.01 -1.43
N LEU A 88 8.88 30.55 -1.99
CA LEU A 88 7.82 29.76 -2.63
C LEU A 88 8.36 28.96 -3.83
N LEU A 89 9.20 29.57 -4.66
CA LEU A 89 9.86 28.90 -5.77
C LEU A 89 10.81 27.78 -5.31
N GLU A 90 11.61 28.02 -4.27
CA GLU A 90 12.47 26.98 -3.69
C GLU A 90 11.67 25.78 -3.19
N ARG A 91 10.49 26.02 -2.60
CA ARG A 91 9.58 24.95 -2.17
C ARG A 91 9.07 24.12 -3.35
N GLU A 92 8.67 24.74 -4.46
CA GLU A 92 8.22 24.02 -5.66
C GLU A 92 9.36 23.27 -6.36
N ILE A 93 10.59 23.80 -6.33
CA ILE A 93 11.78 23.07 -6.81
C ILE A 93 12.10 21.87 -5.90
N ASP A 94 12.01 22.04 -4.58
CA ASP A 94 12.21 20.94 -3.63
C ASP A 94 11.18 19.82 -3.84
N ARG A 95 9.92 20.20 -4.13
CA ARG A 95 8.86 19.28 -4.52
C ARG A 95 9.21 18.51 -5.80
N ALA A 96 9.72 19.17 -6.85
CA ALA A 96 10.19 18.51 -8.07
C ALA A 96 11.32 17.50 -7.78
N ARG A 97 12.31 17.89 -6.95
CA ARG A 97 13.41 17.02 -6.53
C ARG A 97 12.93 15.78 -5.81
N ARG A 98 12.01 15.92 -4.86
CA ARG A 98 11.45 14.81 -4.10
C ARG A 98 10.67 13.86 -5.00
N ALA A 99 9.84 14.39 -5.91
CA ALA A 99 9.09 13.57 -6.85
C ALA A 99 10.01 12.81 -7.81
N TYR A 100 11.02 13.49 -8.37
CA TYR A 100 12.04 12.88 -9.21
C TYR A 100 12.78 11.78 -8.44
N GLY A 101 13.27 12.09 -7.24
CA GLY A 101 14.00 11.15 -6.38
C GLY A 101 13.18 9.90 -6.09
N LEU A 102 11.89 10.03 -5.74
CA LEU A 102 11.02 8.89 -5.54
C LEU A 102 10.91 8.00 -6.78
N PHE A 103 10.63 8.57 -7.95
CA PHE A 103 10.50 7.77 -9.18
C PHE A 103 11.84 7.16 -9.59
N PHE A 104 12.95 7.89 -9.43
CA PHE A 104 14.29 7.39 -9.67
C PHE A 104 14.60 6.19 -8.75
N ASP A 105 14.33 6.30 -7.45
CA ASP A 105 14.57 5.24 -6.47
C ASP A 105 13.72 4.00 -6.77
N VAL A 106 12.44 4.17 -7.10
CA VAL A 106 11.55 3.05 -7.44
C VAL A 106 11.97 2.38 -8.75
N PHE A 107 12.27 3.16 -9.78
CA PHE A 107 12.53 2.63 -11.12
C PHE A 107 13.94 2.02 -11.21
N SER A 108 14.94 2.62 -10.58
CA SER A 108 16.32 2.12 -10.61
C SER A 108 16.49 0.76 -9.96
N GLN A 109 15.67 0.44 -8.95
CA GLN A 109 15.64 -0.89 -8.33
C GLN A 109 15.32 -2.01 -9.34
N ARG A 110 14.67 -1.69 -10.47
CA ARG A 110 14.39 -2.65 -11.53
C ARG A 110 15.62 -3.02 -12.36
N GLY A 111 16.75 -2.32 -12.19
CA GLY A 111 18.07 -2.70 -12.73
C GLY A 111 18.96 -3.46 -11.74
N THR A 112 18.46 -3.82 -10.56
CA THR A 112 19.25 -4.46 -9.48
C THR A 112 18.97 -5.97 -9.39
N ARG A 113 19.71 -6.67 -8.51
CA ARG A 113 19.47 -8.10 -8.21
C ARG A 113 18.06 -8.38 -7.66
N PHE A 114 17.37 -7.37 -7.15
CA PHE A 114 16.03 -7.49 -6.57
C PHE A 114 14.89 -7.37 -7.59
N ALA A 115 15.20 -6.99 -8.84
CA ALA A 115 14.19 -6.76 -9.87
C ALA A 115 13.21 -7.93 -10.10
N PRO A 116 13.66 -9.22 -10.10
CA PRO A 116 12.74 -10.34 -10.22
C PRO A 116 11.77 -10.42 -9.03
N ALA A 117 12.28 -10.28 -7.81
CA ALA A 117 11.48 -10.40 -6.60
C ALA A 117 10.44 -9.25 -6.50
N LEU A 118 10.82 -8.03 -6.91
CA LEU A 118 9.87 -6.92 -7.05
C LEU A 118 8.82 -7.18 -8.14
N ALA A 119 9.18 -7.79 -9.27
CA ALA A 119 8.21 -8.17 -10.29
C ALA A 119 7.22 -9.23 -9.78
N ALA A 120 7.67 -10.17 -8.95
CA ALA A 120 6.79 -11.12 -8.27
C ALA A 120 5.79 -10.41 -7.34
N CYS A 121 6.23 -9.41 -6.57
CA CYS A 121 5.33 -8.60 -5.75
C CYS A 121 4.34 -7.77 -6.59
N ASP A 122 4.77 -7.23 -7.74
CA ASP A 122 3.87 -6.53 -8.66
C ASP A 122 2.77 -7.47 -9.20
N ALA A 123 3.10 -8.73 -9.48
CA ALA A 123 2.14 -9.73 -9.95
C ALA A 123 1.06 -10.01 -8.90
N ILE A 124 1.45 -10.11 -7.62
CA ILE A 124 0.53 -10.25 -6.49
C ILE A 124 -0.41 -9.03 -6.42
N ALA A 125 0.15 -7.83 -6.48
CA ALA A 125 -0.64 -6.60 -6.43
C ALA A 125 -1.62 -6.48 -7.59
N VAL A 126 -1.19 -6.80 -8.81
CA VAL A 126 -2.06 -6.82 -10.00
C VAL A 126 -3.22 -7.81 -9.81
N ASP A 127 -2.94 -9.03 -9.35
CA ASP A 127 -3.97 -10.06 -9.14
C ASP A 127 -5.01 -9.63 -8.10
N CYS A 128 -4.61 -8.96 -7.02
CA CYS A 128 -5.56 -8.41 -6.05
C CYS A 128 -6.53 -7.38 -6.67
N PHE A 129 -6.04 -6.50 -7.55
CA PHE A 129 -6.90 -5.57 -8.29
C PHE A 129 -7.79 -6.29 -9.32
N GLN A 130 -7.28 -7.34 -9.96
CA GLN A 130 -8.06 -8.16 -10.89
C GLN A 130 -9.20 -8.88 -10.17
N ALA A 131 -8.98 -9.40 -8.95
CA ALA A 131 -10.01 -10.05 -8.15
C ALA A 131 -11.23 -9.12 -7.96
N VAL A 132 -10.98 -7.85 -7.64
CA VAL A 132 -12.03 -6.83 -7.52
C VAL A 132 -12.70 -6.56 -8.87
N ARG A 133 -11.94 -6.41 -9.96
CA ARG A 133 -12.52 -6.15 -11.29
C ARG A 133 -13.42 -7.28 -11.79
N LEU A 134 -13.06 -8.51 -11.49
CA LEU A 134 -13.83 -9.69 -11.90
C LEU A 134 -15.11 -9.84 -11.07
N ALA A 135 -15.03 -9.68 -9.75
CA ALA A 135 -16.20 -9.79 -8.87
C ALA A 135 -17.12 -8.55 -8.93
N ALA A 136 -16.55 -7.39 -9.23
CA ALA A 136 -17.24 -6.10 -9.28
C ALA A 136 -16.87 -5.29 -10.53
N PRO A 137 -17.31 -5.72 -11.73
CA PRO A 137 -17.08 -4.96 -12.95
C PRO A 137 -17.60 -3.52 -12.84
N GLY A 138 -16.84 -2.57 -13.36
CA GLY A 138 -17.18 -1.14 -13.35
C GLY A 138 -16.92 -0.40 -12.04
N LEU A 139 -16.61 -1.11 -10.94
CA LEU A 139 -16.38 -0.45 -9.65
C LEU A 139 -15.01 0.24 -9.56
N LEU A 140 -13.99 -0.38 -10.15
CA LEU A 140 -12.68 0.24 -10.34
C LEU A 140 -12.61 0.88 -11.73
N HIS A 141 -12.32 2.18 -11.77
CA HIS A 141 -12.18 2.93 -13.01
C HIS A 141 -11.03 2.38 -13.89
N SER A 142 -11.16 2.50 -15.21
CA SER A 142 -10.15 2.06 -16.19
C SER A 142 -9.87 3.19 -17.19
N PRO A 143 -8.64 3.37 -17.69
CA PRO A 143 -7.44 2.58 -17.42
C PRO A 143 -6.66 3.04 -16.17
N MET A 144 -6.33 2.09 -15.30
CA MET A 144 -5.42 2.31 -14.17
C MET A 144 -4.11 1.59 -14.43
N LEU A 145 -3.00 2.33 -14.35
CA LEU A 145 -1.65 1.76 -14.28
C LEU A 145 -1.54 0.75 -13.13
N LYS A 146 -0.83 -0.36 -13.33
CA LYS A 146 -0.65 -1.35 -12.27
C LYS A 146 0.10 -0.75 -11.07
N PRO A 147 -0.11 -1.28 -9.86
CA PRO A 147 0.76 -0.98 -8.73
C PRO A 147 2.21 -1.39 -9.03
N LEU A 148 3.16 -0.62 -8.51
CA LEU A 148 4.57 -1.01 -8.50
C LEU A 148 5.06 -1.15 -7.06
N THR A 149 5.84 -2.19 -6.83
CA THR A 149 6.52 -2.41 -5.56
C THR A 149 7.94 -1.84 -5.56
N TYR A 150 8.46 -1.51 -4.39
CA TYR A 150 9.85 -1.10 -4.20
C TYR A 150 10.34 -1.45 -2.80
N LEU A 151 11.65 -1.59 -2.62
CA LEU A 151 12.30 -1.84 -1.35
C LEU A 151 12.69 -0.52 -0.66
N GLU A 152 12.51 -0.46 0.65
CA GLU A 152 13.04 0.60 1.52
C GLU A 152 13.65 -0.07 2.76
N HIS A 153 14.53 0.64 3.47
CA HIS A 153 15.28 0.09 4.60
C HIS A 153 14.42 -0.04 5.88
N GLY A 154 13.14 0.37 5.80
CA GLY A 154 12.21 0.35 6.92
C GLY A 154 11.59 -1.02 7.15
N PHE A 155 11.46 -1.38 8.43
CA PHE A 155 10.94 -2.68 8.88
C PHE A 155 9.45 -2.91 8.53
N SER A 156 8.62 -1.87 8.55
CA SER A 156 7.20 -1.99 8.24
C SER A 156 6.95 -1.75 6.74
N PRO A 157 6.12 -2.56 6.06
CA PRO A 157 5.54 -2.19 4.79
C PRO A 157 4.81 -0.83 4.88
N ALA A 158 4.62 -0.18 3.74
CA ALA A 158 3.79 1.01 3.61
C ALA A 158 3.31 1.12 2.17
N THR A 159 2.31 1.96 1.93
CA THR A 159 1.85 2.23 0.58
C THR A 159 1.69 3.72 0.30
N PHE A 160 1.91 4.10 -0.96
CA PHE A 160 1.62 5.42 -1.50
C PHE A 160 0.51 5.30 -2.52
N ARG A 161 -0.67 5.76 -2.11
CA ARG A 161 -1.92 5.64 -2.86
C ARG A 161 -1.95 6.57 -4.06
N ARG A 162 -2.64 6.15 -5.12
CA ARG A 162 -2.87 6.99 -6.30
C ARG A 162 -3.61 8.26 -5.91
N GLY A 163 -3.18 9.40 -6.44
CA GLY A 163 -3.89 10.67 -6.28
C GLY A 163 -3.82 11.30 -4.88
N VAL A 164 -3.22 10.63 -3.88
CA VAL A 164 -3.08 11.17 -2.53
C VAL A 164 -1.81 12.00 -2.43
N LEU A 165 -1.94 13.17 -1.80
CA LEU A 165 -0.86 14.10 -1.51
C LEU A 165 0.16 13.44 -0.56
N LEU A 166 1.41 13.29 -1.01
CA LEU A 166 2.47 12.72 -0.19
C LEU A 166 3.17 13.82 0.61
N SER A 167 3.09 13.78 1.94
CA SER A 167 3.80 14.73 2.82
C SER A 167 5.31 14.73 2.58
N ARG A 168 5.90 13.55 2.33
CA ARG A 168 7.30 13.37 1.90
C ARG A 168 7.63 14.03 0.56
N LEU A 169 6.61 14.34 -0.25
CA LEU A 169 6.73 15.07 -1.51
C LEU A 169 6.05 16.46 -1.44
N LEU A 170 5.90 17.07 -0.26
CA LEU A 170 5.24 18.38 -0.10
C LEU A 170 3.82 18.44 -0.71
N GLY A 171 3.10 17.33 -0.68
CA GLY A 171 1.73 17.23 -1.11
C GLY A 171 1.52 16.82 -2.57
N GLU A 172 2.47 16.14 -3.19
CA GLU A 172 2.32 15.69 -4.59
C GLU A 172 1.42 14.46 -4.74
N ARG A 173 0.65 14.42 -5.84
CA ARG A 173 -0.20 13.26 -6.19
C ARG A 173 0.63 12.17 -6.85
N ASN A 174 0.53 10.95 -6.33
CA ASN A 174 1.17 9.79 -6.95
C ASN A 174 0.38 9.30 -8.18
N PRO A 175 0.97 9.19 -9.38
CA PRO A 175 0.25 8.80 -10.60
C PRO A 175 -0.23 7.34 -10.62
N PHE A 176 0.40 6.47 -9.83
CA PHE A 176 0.05 5.06 -9.70
C PHE A 176 0.38 4.53 -8.30
N PRO A 177 -0.30 3.48 -7.80
CA PRO A 177 -0.02 2.92 -6.48
C PRO A 177 1.43 2.45 -6.35
N LEU A 178 2.09 2.81 -5.25
CA LEU A 178 3.39 2.27 -4.86
C LEU A 178 3.27 1.47 -3.58
N ILE A 179 3.86 0.27 -3.56
CA ILE A 179 3.82 -0.61 -2.39
C ILE A 179 5.26 -0.86 -1.91
N ARG A 180 5.54 -0.46 -0.68
CA ARG A 180 6.83 -0.69 -0.05
C ARG A 180 6.89 -2.09 0.52
N VAL A 181 7.96 -2.80 0.19
CA VAL A 181 8.24 -4.17 0.66
C VAL A 181 9.55 -4.17 1.44
N PRO A 182 9.60 -4.69 2.68
CA PRO A 182 10.85 -4.86 3.42
C PRO A 182 11.80 -5.85 2.73
N TYR A 183 13.10 -5.60 2.84
CA TYR A 183 14.14 -6.41 2.21
C TYR A 183 14.04 -7.90 2.59
N GLU A 184 13.87 -8.22 3.87
CA GLU A 184 13.82 -9.62 4.31
C GLU A 184 12.58 -10.39 3.80
N ARG A 185 11.52 -9.68 3.39
CA ARG A 185 10.26 -10.30 2.95
C ARG A 185 10.25 -10.66 1.48
N VAL A 186 11.10 -10.02 0.68
CA VAL A 186 11.10 -10.22 -0.78
C VAL A 186 11.59 -11.62 -1.17
N GLU A 187 12.36 -12.28 -0.29
CA GLU A 187 12.88 -13.64 -0.48
C GLU A 187 12.10 -14.70 0.32
N ALA A 188 11.17 -14.28 1.19
CA ALA A 188 10.37 -15.14 2.06
C ALA A 188 8.86 -15.05 1.72
N PRO A 189 8.38 -15.76 0.69
CA PRO A 189 7.02 -15.59 0.17
C PRO A 189 5.92 -15.87 1.19
N TRP A 190 6.13 -16.77 2.16
CA TRP A 190 5.19 -17.02 3.27
C TRP A 190 4.99 -15.79 4.18
N GLY A 191 5.94 -14.86 4.16
CA GLY A 191 5.87 -13.58 4.85
C GLY A 191 5.22 -12.47 4.03
N MET A 192 4.96 -12.68 2.73
CA MET A 192 4.37 -11.68 1.82
C MET A 192 2.87 -11.48 2.01
N GLY A 193 2.20 -12.29 2.84
CA GLY A 193 0.79 -12.08 3.18
C GLY A 193 0.52 -10.69 3.80
N VAL A 194 1.52 -10.07 4.42
CA VAL A 194 1.43 -8.69 4.92
C VAL A 194 1.35 -7.64 3.81
N ILE A 195 1.82 -7.95 2.59
CA ILE A 195 1.72 -7.04 1.44
C ILE A 195 0.25 -6.89 1.02
N LEU A 196 -0.60 -7.91 1.26
CA LEU A 196 -2.03 -7.84 0.99
C LEU A 196 -2.72 -6.71 1.78
N HIS A 197 -2.22 -6.41 2.99
CA HIS A 197 -2.67 -5.28 3.80
C HIS A 197 -2.37 -3.95 3.10
N GLU A 198 -1.14 -3.76 2.61
CA GLU A 198 -0.73 -2.54 1.88
C GLU A 198 -1.48 -2.38 0.55
N ILE A 199 -1.74 -3.48 -0.14
CA ILE A 199 -2.60 -3.49 -1.33
C ILE A 199 -4.02 -3.10 -0.94
N GLY A 200 -4.52 -3.57 0.21
CA GLY A 200 -5.81 -3.22 0.78
C GLY A 200 -6.01 -1.72 0.95
N HIS A 201 -5.00 -1.00 1.43
CA HIS A 201 -5.03 0.47 1.50
C HIS A 201 -5.15 1.16 0.13
N ASN A 202 -4.53 0.61 -0.91
CA ASN A 202 -4.68 1.13 -2.28
C ASN A 202 -6.09 0.86 -2.81
N LEU A 203 -6.59 -0.36 -2.64
CA LEU A 203 -7.95 -0.73 -3.02
C LEU A 203 -8.99 0.16 -2.33
N GLN A 204 -8.84 0.40 -1.01
CA GLN A 204 -9.75 1.29 -0.28
C GLN A 204 -9.82 2.70 -0.91
N ALA A 205 -8.67 3.22 -1.32
CA ALA A 205 -8.58 4.55 -1.91
C ALA A 205 -9.16 4.59 -3.33
N ASP A 206 -8.83 3.60 -4.15
CA ASP A 206 -9.30 3.50 -5.53
C ASP A 206 -10.80 3.16 -5.63
N LEU A 207 -11.37 2.52 -4.59
CA LEU A 207 -12.80 2.33 -4.41
C LEU A 207 -13.52 3.58 -3.88
N GLY A 208 -12.80 4.60 -3.41
CA GLY A 208 -13.40 5.87 -2.97
C GLY A 208 -14.19 5.79 -1.65
N ILE A 209 -14.01 4.74 -0.84
CA ILE A 209 -14.86 4.45 0.33
C ILE A 209 -14.26 4.86 1.68
N TRP A 210 -13.16 5.63 1.69
CA TRP A 210 -12.50 6.01 2.95
C TRP A 210 -13.46 6.77 3.88
N GLN A 211 -13.92 7.96 3.47
CA GLN A 211 -14.73 8.82 4.34
C GLN A 211 -16.06 8.14 4.71
N GLU A 212 -16.68 7.45 3.76
CA GLU A 212 -17.89 6.66 4.00
C GLU A 212 -17.66 5.59 5.07
N THR A 213 -16.53 4.87 5.02
CA THR A 213 -16.13 3.85 6.02
C THR A 213 -15.94 4.45 7.40
N GLN A 214 -15.24 5.57 7.48
CA GLN A 214 -14.99 6.23 8.76
C GLN A 214 -16.30 6.67 9.44
N VAL A 215 -17.18 7.36 8.71
CA VAL A 215 -18.43 7.89 9.27
C VAL A 215 -19.36 6.77 9.71
N ALA A 216 -19.51 5.74 8.89
CA ALA A 216 -20.38 4.60 9.21
C ALA A 216 -19.89 3.84 10.46
N LEU A 217 -18.57 3.61 10.55
CA LEU A 217 -17.96 3.00 11.74
C LEU A 217 -18.16 3.83 13.01
N GLN A 218 -17.98 5.16 12.92
CA GLN A 218 -18.22 6.06 14.04
C GLN A 218 -19.66 5.99 14.53
N ARG A 219 -20.64 5.99 13.60
CA ARG A 219 -22.05 5.86 13.95
C ARG A 219 -22.34 4.54 14.65
N ARG A 220 -21.83 3.42 14.14
CA ARG A 220 -22.05 2.10 14.76
C ARG A 220 -21.43 2.02 16.16
N VAL A 221 -20.21 2.50 16.33
CA VAL A 221 -19.54 2.49 17.65
C VAL A 221 -20.25 3.41 18.63
N LEU A 222 -20.70 4.59 18.20
CA LEU A 222 -21.47 5.50 19.04
C LEU A 222 -22.78 4.85 19.48
N HIS A 223 -23.53 4.24 18.56
CA HIS A 223 -24.76 3.53 18.89
C HIS A 223 -24.52 2.37 19.87
N ALA A 224 -23.46 1.59 19.69
CA ALA A 224 -23.16 0.44 20.53
C ALA A 224 -22.60 0.79 21.92
N THR A 225 -22.13 2.03 22.14
CA THR A 225 -21.40 2.38 23.39
C THR A 225 -21.87 3.64 24.08
N GLY A 226 -22.51 4.57 23.36
CA GLY A 226 -22.73 5.95 23.82
C GLY A 226 -21.45 6.73 24.12
N ASN A 227 -20.26 6.20 23.78
CA ASN A 227 -18.98 6.74 24.24
C ASN A 227 -18.25 7.53 23.13
N PRO A 228 -18.09 8.86 23.26
CA PRO A 228 -17.44 9.68 22.23
C PRO A 228 -15.96 9.38 22.05
N TRP A 229 -15.25 8.96 23.11
CA TRP A 229 -13.83 8.63 23.04
C TRP A 229 -13.59 7.35 22.23
N LEU A 230 -14.34 6.27 22.50
CA LEU A 230 -14.29 5.04 21.71
C LEU A 230 -14.68 5.30 20.27
N THR A 231 -15.72 6.11 20.03
CA THR A 231 -16.18 6.50 18.70
C THR A 231 -15.06 7.15 17.89
N ARG A 232 -14.38 8.16 18.44
CA ARG A 232 -13.26 8.82 17.77
C ARG A 232 -12.09 7.86 17.54
N LEU A 233 -11.81 6.99 18.51
CA LEU A 233 -10.69 6.07 18.45
C LEU A 233 -10.85 5.01 17.35
N TRP A 234 -11.96 4.26 17.37
CA TRP A 234 -12.28 3.26 16.34
C TRP A 234 -12.42 3.91 14.96
N GLY A 235 -13.04 5.09 14.89
CA GLY A 235 -13.11 5.88 13.66
C GLY A 235 -11.72 6.26 13.11
N ARG A 236 -10.74 6.57 13.96
CA ARG A 236 -9.36 6.84 13.52
C ARG A 236 -8.70 5.60 12.92
N TRP A 237 -8.96 4.43 13.50
CA TRP A 237 -8.36 3.16 13.10
C TRP A 237 -8.98 2.51 11.85
N HIS A 238 -10.06 3.07 11.32
CA HIS A 238 -10.86 2.42 10.27
C HIS A 238 -10.04 1.96 9.04
N LYS A 239 -9.00 2.69 8.62
CA LYS A 239 -8.18 2.28 7.47
C LYS A 239 -7.36 1.03 7.73
N GLU A 240 -6.79 0.94 8.92
CA GLU A 240 -5.94 -0.18 9.33
C GLU A 240 -6.79 -1.42 9.53
N ILE A 241 -7.97 -1.23 10.13
CA ILE A 241 -8.96 -2.29 10.26
C ILE A 241 -9.43 -2.74 8.87
N PHE A 242 -9.78 -1.80 7.98
CA PHE A 242 -10.16 -2.14 6.60
C PHE A 242 -9.06 -2.96 5.90
N ALA A 243 -7.81 -2.53 5.99
CA ALA A 243 -6.67 -3.21 5.37
C ALA A 243 -6.44 -4.62 5.96
N ASP A 244 -6.64 -4.81 7.27
CA ASP A 244 -6.62 -6.15 7.89
C ASP A 244 -7.75 -7.05 7.37
N LEU A 245 -8.97 -6.51 7.24
CA LEU A 245 -10.14 -7.28 6.80
C LEU A 245 -10.08 -7.65 5.32
N ILE A 246 -9.71 -6.71 4.44
CA ILE A 246 -9.56 -7.00 3.01
C ILE A 246 -8.38 -7.94 2.76
N ALA A 247 -7.32 -7.89 3.56
CA ALA A 247 -6.23 -8.88 3.46
C ALA A 247 -6.74 -10.31 3.71
N CYS A 248 -7.65 -10.49 4.68
CA CYS A 248 -8.32 -11.78 4.91
C CYS A 248 -9.12 -12.23 3.69
N LEU A 249 -9.79 -11.32 2.99
CA LEU A 249 -10.54 -11.63 1.77
C LEU A 249 -9.64 -11.88 0.56
N LEU A 250 -8.47 -11.25 0.50
CA LEU A 250 -7.52 -11.46 -0.59
C LEU A 250 -6.72 -12.76 -0.44
N GLY A 251 -6.34 -13.13 0.79
CA GLY A 251 -5.43 -14.23 1.06
C GLY A 251 -5.97 -15.36 1.94
N GLY A 252 -7.19 -15.24 2.48
CA GLY A 252 -7.78 -16.24 3.35
C GLY A 252 -7.12 -16.35 4.72
N PRO A 253 -7.41 -17.42 5.48
CA PRO A 253 -6.75 -17.77 6.74
C PRO A 253 -5.24 -17.51 6.77
N ALA A 254 -4.51 -17.93 5.74
CA ALA A 254 -3.05 -17.76 5.66
C ALA A 254 -2.57 -16.30 5.80
N SER A 255 -3.34 -15.31 5.34
CA SER A 255 -2.96 -13.90 5.49
C SER A 255 -2.95 -13.46 6.96
N VAL A 256 -3.87 -14.00 7.77
CA VAL A 256 -3.94 -13.76 9.21
C VAL A 256 -2.72 -14.34 9.90
N HIS A 257 -2.27 -15.52 9.46
CA HIS A 257 -1.04 -16.13 9.96
C HIS A 257 0.20 -15.29 9.64
N SER A 258 0.34 -14.78 8.41
CA SER A 258 1.42 -13.87 8.04
C SER A 258 1.38 -12.56 8.84
N MET A 259 0.18 -12.01 9.10
CA MET A 259 0.02 -10.80 9.91
C MET A 259 0.34 -11.07 11.39
N LYS A 260 -0.09 -12.22 11.94
CA LYS A 260 0.20 -12.63 13.32
C LYS A 260 1.70 -12.74 13.56
N ASP A 261 2.42 -13.35 12.61
CA ASP A 261 3.87 -13.45 12.60
C ASP A 261 4.55 -12.07 12.59
N PHE A 262 4.05 -11.14 11.76
CA PHE A 262 4.55 -9.75 11.75
C PHE A 262 4.25 -8.98 13.03
N LEU A 263 3.12 -9.24 13.69
CA LEU A 263 2.71 -8.54 14.91
C LEU A 263 3.31 -9.14 16.19
N ALA A 264 3.88 -10.35 16.11
CA ALA A 264 4.40 -11.06 17.26
C ALA A 264 5.69 -10.40 17.77
N TYR A 265 5.58 -9.73 18.91
CA TYR A 265 6.68 -9.05 19.60
C TYR A 265 6.59 -9.25 21.12
N PRO A 266 7.62 -8.88 21.90
CA PRO A 266 7.52 -8.82 23.36
C PRO A 266 6.30 -8.04 23.82
N SER A 267 5.72 -8.45 24.96
CA SER A 267 4.49 -7.89 25.49
C SER A 267 4.54 -6.36 25.70
N SER A 268 5.72 -5.80 25.99
CA SER A 268 5.93 -4.35 26.11
C SER A 268 5.62 -3.57 24.82
N ARG A 269 5.73 -4.20 23.65
CA ARG A 269 5.36 -3.61 22.36
C ARG A 269 3.92 -3.94 21.98
N VAL A 270 3.49 -5.20 22.17
CA VAL A 270 2.16 -5.68 21.75
C VAL A 270 1.03 -5.12 22.61
N LEU A 271 1.29 -4.93 23.91
CA LEU A 271 0.33 -4.48 24.91
C LEU A 271 0.49 -3.00 25.29
N THR A 272 1.02 -2.18 24.39
CA THR A 272 1.16 -0.73 24.60
C THR A 272 0.31 0.06 23.60
N PHE A 273 -0.56 0.91 24.14
CA PHE A 273 -1.41 1.81 23.39
C PHE A 273 -0.76 3.18 23.21
N HIS A 274 -0.84 3.71 22.00
CA HIS A 274 -0.40 5.06 21.68
C HIS A 274 -1.61 5.92 21.26
N PRO A 275 -1.98 6.97 22.02
CA PRO A 275 -3.20 7.73 21.81
C PRO A 275 -3.37 8.37 20.43
N LEU A 276 -2.26 8.66 19.73
CA LEU A 276 -2.26 9.29 18.40
C LEU A 276 -1.99 8.29 17.27
N SER A 277 -1.80 7.01 17.58
CA SER A 277 -1.57 5.96 16.58
C SER A 277 -2.78 5.83 15.64
N ALA A 278 -2.48 5.72 14.34
CA ALA A 278 -3.46 5.35 13.33
C ALA A 278 -3.83 3.85 13.38
N HIS A 279 -3.05 3.04 14.10
CA HIS A 279 -3.25 1.59 14.22
C HIS A 279 -3.86 1.22 15.59
N PRO A 280 -4.79 0.26 15.64
CA PRO A 280 -5.06 -0.50 16.85
C PRO A 280 -3.77 -1.15 17.37
N THR A 281 -3.74 -1.50 18.66
CA THR A 281 -2.58 -2.24 19.19
C THR A 281 -2.42 -3.57 18.46
N PRO A 282 -1.18 -4.09 18.31
CA PRO A 282 -0.96 -5.42 17.73
C PRO A 282 -1.83 -6.50 18.38
N PHE A 283 -2.08 -6.38 19.69
CA PHE A 283 -2.97 -7.26 20.43
C PHE A 283 -4.39 -7.29 19.84
N LEU A 284 -5.02 -6.13 19.66
CA LEU A 284 -6.40 -6.03 19.17
C LEU A 284 -6.53 -6.41 17.68
N ARG A 285 -5.52 -6.11 16.86
CA ARG A 285 -5.54 -6.43 15.41
C ARG A 285 -5.71 -7.92 15.14
N VAL A 286 -5.09 -8.78 15.96
CA VAL A 286 -5.24 -10.24 15.78
C VAL A 286 -6.65 -10.72 16.15
N PHE A 287 -7.30 -10.13 17.18
CA PHE A 287 -8.69 -10.46 17.50
C PHE A 287 -9.69 -9.96 16.45
N ILE A 288 -9.41 -8.82 15.81
CA ILE A 288 -10.20 -8.31 14.69
C ILE A 288 -10.14 -9.28 13.50
N GLN A 289 -8.95 -9.73 13.13
CA GLN A 289 -8.78 -10.71 12.05
C GLN A 289 -9.38 -12.07 12.41
N ALA A 290 -9.28 -12.51 13.65
CA ALA A 290 -9.93 -13.74 14.09
C ALA A 290 -11.46 -13.66 13.98
N GLU A 291 -12.06 -12.53 14.35
CA GLU A 291 -13.50 -12.31 14.13
C GLU A 291 -13.85 -12.32 12.64
N MET A 292 -13.01 -11.76 11.78
CA MET A 292 -13.19 -11.84 10.33
C MET A 292 -13.19 -13.29 9.82
N LEU A 293 -12.21 -14.10 10.23
CA LEU A 293 -12.18 -15.52 9.87
C LEU A 293 -13.43 -16.27 10.35
N ARG A 294 -13.91 -15.96 11.55
CA ARG A 294 -15.15 -16.54 12.08
C ARG A 294 -16.33 -16.18 11.20
N ARG A 295 -16.46 -14.90 10.81
CA ARG A 295 -17.53 -14.41 9.94
C ARG A 295 -17.44 -14.93 8.50
N MET A 296 -16.25 -15.29 8.04
CA MET A 296 -16.01 -15.97 6.76
C MET A 296 -16.31 -17.48 6.79
N GLY A 297 -16.71 -18.05 7.93
CA GLY A 297 -17.00 -19.48 8.08
C GLY A 297 -15.82 -20.35 8.53
N PHE A 298 -14.62 -19.77 8.69
CA PHE A 298 -13.43 -20.49 9.15
C PHE A 298 -13.35 -20.56 10.68
N ILE A 299 -14.41 -21.07 11.32
CA ILE A 299 -14.61 -21.05 12.78
C ILE A 299 -13.43 -21.66 13.54
N ARG A 300 -12.96 -22.86 13.13
CA ARG A 300 -11.84 -23.53 13.80
C ARG A 300 -10.54 -22.73 13.71
N ARG A 301 -10.20 -22.22 12.52
CA ARG A 301 -9.00 -21.38 12.31
C ARG A 301 -9.10 -20.09 13.12
N ALA A 302 -10.29 -19.50 13.24
CA ALA A 302 -10.53 -18.33 14.09
C ALA A 302 -10.25 -18.63 15.57
N CYS A 303 -10.73 -19.76 16.09
CA CYS A 303 -10.42 -20.21 17.44
C CYS A 303 -8.92 -20.42 17.63
N ASP A 304 -8.25 -21.13 16.72
CA ASP A 304 -6.81 -21.38 16.79
C ASP A 304 -5.99 -20.08 16.80
N VAL A 305 -6.39 -19.08 16.00
CA VAL A 305 -5.74 -17.76 16.01
C VAL A 305 -5.90 -17.08 17.38
N ARG A 306 -7.11 -17.08 17.94
CA ARG A 306 -7.41 -16.46 19.24
C ARG A 306 -6.65 -17.15 20.36
N ASP A 307 -6.73 -18.47 20.46
CA ASP A 307 -6.17 -19.25 21.56
C ASP A 307 -4.65 -19.14 21.59
N ASN A 308 -4.00 -19.22 20.42
CA ASN A 308 -2.56 -19.03 20.32
C ASN A 308 -2.13 -17.62 20.76
N TRP A 309 -2.85 -16.59 20.31
CA TRP A 309 -2.53 -15.22 20.65
C TRP A 309 -2.74 -14.93 22.14
N ASP A 310 -3.79 -15.51 22.69
CA ASP A 310 -4.14 -15.41 24.09
C ASP A 310 -3.11 -16.09 25.00
N ARG A 311 -2.65 -17.30 24.65
CA ARG A 311 -1.56 -18.00 25.36
C ARG A 311 -0.27 -17.17 25.43
N LEU A 312 0.04 -16.39 24.39
CA LEU A 312 1.24 -15.56 24.34
C LEU A 312 1.16 -14.34 25.28
N TYR A 313 -0.02 -13.74 25.43
CA TYR A 313 -0.13 -12.39 26.01
C TYR A 313 -1.06 -12.28 27.23
N ARG A 314 -1.97 -13.23 27.48
CA ARG A 314 -2.99 -13.13 28.56
C ARG A 314 -2.35 -12.91 29.93
N ALA A 315 -1.32 -13.67 30.26
CA ALA A 315 -0.63 -13.57 31.55
C ALA A 315 0.00 -12.18 31.80
N ARG A 316 0.18 -11.38 30.74
CA ARG A 316 0.76 -10.03 30.81
C ARG A 316 -0.29 -8.92 30.74
N LEU A 317 -1.57 -9.24 30.53
CA LEU A 317 -2.65 -8.25 30.48
C LEU A 317 -2.79 -7.37 31.73
N PRO A 318 -2.55 -7.86 32.97
CA PRO A 318 -2.56 -7.01 34.15
C PRO A 318 -1.56 -5.84 34.09
N TYR A 319 -0.48 -5.99 33.31
CA TYR A 319 0.57 -4.99 33.11
C TYR A 319 0.45 -4.26 31.76
N ALA A 320 -0.62 -4.49 31.00
CA ALA A 320 -0.83 -3.87 29.70
C ALA A 320 -0.99 -2.35 29.85
N ARG A 321 -0.32 -1.60 28.99
CA ARG A 321 -0.51 -0.15 28.84
C ARG A 321 -1.58 0.13 27.79
N ILE A 322 -2.73 -0.53 27.92
CA ILE A 322 -3.91 -0.31 27.09
C ILE A 322 -5.04 0.21 28.00
N PRO A 323 -5.77 1.27 27.62
CA PRO A 323 -6.86 1.79 28.43
C PRO A 323 -7.86 0.70 28.83
N ARG A 324 -8.17 0.58 30.12
CA ARG A 324 -9.08 -0.46 30.65
C ARG A 324 -10.42 -0.48 29.92
N LEU A 325 -10.98 0.70 29.66
CA LEU A 325 -12.24 0.85 28.90
C LEU A 325 -12.16 0.23 27.50
N LEU A 326 -11.03 0.40 26.80
CA LEU A 326 -10.84 -0.19 25.49
C LEU A 326 -10.74 -1.72 25.58
N LEU A 327 -9.96 -2.24 26.53
CA LEU A 327 -9.83 -3.69 26.71
C LEU A 327 -11.15 -4.35 27.10
N SER A 328 -11.90 -3.77 28.05
CA SER A 328 -13.16 -4.34 28.54
C SER A 328 -14.28 -4.31 27.52
N THR A 329 -14.24 -3.39 26.55
CA THR A 329 -15.26 -3.26 25.49
C THR A 329 -14.87 -3.96 24.19
N ALA A 330 -13.59 -4.30 23.97
CA ALA A 330 -13.09 -4.84 22.72
C ALA A 330 -13.83 -6.10 22.25
N ALA A 331 -14.04 -7.09 23.14
CA ALA A 331 -14.70 -8.34 22.78
C ALA A 331 -16.13 -8.14 22.26
N ARG A 332 -16.85 -7.16 22.80
CA ARG A 332 -18.21 -6.80 22.35
C ARG A 332 -18.19 -5.94 21.08
N LEU A 333 -17.22 -5.03 20.95
CA LEU A 333 -17.18 -4.09 19.81
C LEU A 333 -16.59 -4.66 18.54
N ILE A 334 -15.61 -5.56 18.63
CA ILE A 334 -14.95 -6.13 17.44
C ILE A 334 -15.97 -6.73 16.45
N PRO A 335 -16.97 -7.55 16.86
CA PRO A 335 -17.99 -8.04 15.95
C PRO A 335 -18.75 -6.93 15.23
N HIS A 336 -19.13 -5.85 15.92
CA HIS A 336 -19.82 -4.70 15.31
C HIS A 336 -18.93 -3.94 14.32
N VAL A 337 -17.64 -3.81 14.64
CA VAL A 337 -16.65 -3.14 13.79
C VAL A 337 -16.40 -3.93 12.50
N VAL A 338 -16.21 -5.25 12.62
CA VAL A 338 -16.02 -6.15 11.48
C VAL A 338 -17.27 -6.17 10.59
N ASP A 339 -18.44 -6.26 11.20
CA ASP A 339 -19.72 -6.19 10.51
C ASP A 339 -19.86 -4.92 9.67
N GLU A 340 -19.63 -3.74 10.26
CA GLU A 340 -19.77 -2.44 9.59
C GLU A 340 -18.84 -2.24 8.40
N ILE A 341 -17.62 -2.77 8.49
CA ILE A 341 -16.61 -2.55 7.46
C ILE A 341 -16.75 -3.59 6.35
N ALA A 342 -16.95 -4.86 6.71
CA ALA A 342 -16.87 -5.96 5.75
C ALA A 342 -18.24 -6.41 5.21
N PHE A 343 -19.30 -6.35 6.01
CA PHE A 343 -20.59 -7.00 5.72
C PHE A 343 -21.75 -6.04 5.47
N GLN A 344 -21.60 -4.75 5.79
CA GLN A 344 -22.63 -3.76 5.48
C GLN A 344 -22.45 -3.19 4.06
N PRO A 345 -23.55 -3.01 3.32
CA PRO A 345 -23.50 -2.43 1.98
C PRO A 345 -23.06 -0.97 2.01
N ARG A 346 -22.38 -0.52 0.95
CA ARG A 346 -21.91 0.87 0.82
C ARG A 346 -22.29 1.46 -0.53
N ARG A 347 -22.60 2.74 -0.54
CA ARG A 347 -22.87 3.47 -1.78
C ARG A 347 -21.64 3.47 -2.69
N GLY A 348 -20.46 3.72 -2.14
CA GLY A 348 -19.20 3.66 -2.90
C GLY A 348 -18.83 2.26 -3.40
N LEU A 349 -19.53 1.21 -2.94
CA LEU A 349 -19.41 -0.17 -3.43
C LEU A 349 -20.59 -0.59 -4.32
N ALA A 350 -21.36 0.37 -4.84
CA ALA A 350 -22.59 0.13 -5.60
C ALA A 350 -23.63 -0.71 -4.82
N GLN A 351 -23.86 -0.35 -3.55
CA GLN A 351 -24.78 -1.00 -2.62
C GLN A 351 -24.44 -2.46 -2.29
N ARG A 352 -23.18 -2.86 -2.47
CA ARG A 352 -22.66 -4.16 -2.07
C ARG A 352 -21.79 -4.05 -0.82
N ALA A 353 -21.62 -5.16 -0.11
CA ALA A 353 -20.67 -5.26 0.99
C ALA A 353 -19.26 -5.50 0.45
N LEU A 354 -18.24 -5.31 1.30
CA LEU A 354 -16.85 -5.57 0.92
C LEU A 354 -16.63 -7.05 0.55
N VAL A 355 -17.27 -7.96 1.29
CA VAL A 355 -17.22 -9.41 1.02
C VAL A 355 -17.79 -9.81 -0.34
N ASP A 356 -18.70 -9.02 -0.90
CA ASP A 356 -19.25 -9.27 -2.25
C ASP A 356 -18.31 -8.75 -3.34
N VAL A 357 -17.58 -7.68 -3.04
CA VAL A 357 -16.62 -7.03 -3.95
C VAL A 357 -15.28 -7.77 -3.98
N VAL A 358 -14.90 -8.41 -2.87
CA VAL A 358 -13.70 -9.23 -2.73
C VAL A 358 -14.10 -10.57 -2.10
N PRO A 359 -14.70 -11.48 -2.88
CA PRO A 359 -15.17 -12.75 -2.34
C PRO A 359 -14.01 -13.70 -2.03
N PHE A 360 -14.16 -14.47 -0.95
CA PHE A 360 -13.27 -15.57 -0.59
C PHE A 360 -14.09 -16.72 -0.03
N TRP A 361 -14.09 -17.86 -0.71
CA TRP A 361 -14.91 -19.01 -0.35
C TRP A 361 -14.07 -20.15 0.23
N HIS A 362 -14.74 -21.15 0.83
CA HIS A 362 -14.07 -22.38 1.27
C HIS A 362 -13.35 -23.09 0.11
N SER A 363 -13.92 -23.08 -1.09
CA SER A 363 -13.29 -23.65 -2.29
C SER A 363 -12.00 -22.93 -2.68
N ASP A 364 -11.85 -21.63 -2.36
CA ASP A 364 -10.59 -20.91 -2.56
C ASP A 364 -9.52 -21.35 -1.55
N GLN A 365 -9.91 -21.59 -0.29
CA GLN A 365 -9.01 -22.17 0.69
C GLN A 365 -8.56 -23.59 0.29
N GLU A 366 -9.47 -24.42 -0.24
CA GLU A 366 -9.08 -25.75 -0.74
C GLU A 366 -8.09 -25.65 -1.90
N ARG A 367 -8.23 -24.66 -2.79
CA ARG A 367 -7.25 -24.39 -3.86
C ARG A 367 -5.89 -24.00 -3.29
N ILE A 368 -5.87 -23.18 -2.23
CA ILE A 368 -4.65 -22.82 -1.50
C ILE A 368 -4.00 -24.05 -0.88
N ASP A 369 -4.78 -24.92 -0.23
CA ASP A 369 -4.27 -26.13 0.43
C ASP A 369 -3.68 -27.13 -0.60
N ARG A 370 -4.37 -27.35 -1.73
CA ARG A 370 -3.81 -28.13 -2.87
C ARG A 370 -2.57 -27.47 -3.47
N GLY A 371 -2.54 -26.14 -3.49
CA GLY A 371 -1.38 -25.34 -3.86
C GLY A 371 -0.18 -25.62 -2.95
N ALA A 372 -0.39 -25.65 -1.64
CA ALA A 372 0.65 -25.93 -0.65
C ALA A 372 1.26 -27.33 -0.82
N GLU A 373 0.43 -28.33 -1.09
CA GLU A 373 0.87 -29.70 -1.37
C GLU A 373 1.62 -29.82 -2.69
N SER A 374 1.22 -29.06 -3.71
CA SER A 374 1.93 -29.01 -4.99
C SER A 374 3.28 -28.30 -4.89
N LEU A 375 3.37 -27.24 -4.08
CA LEU A 375 4.63 -26.56 -3.77
C LEU A 375 5.66 -27.51 -3.17
N ALA A 376 5.21 -28.44 -2.31
CA ALA A 376 6.09 -29.47 -1.74
C ALA A 376 6.70 -30.38 -2.81
N ARG A 377 5.98 -30.63 -3.91
CA ARG A 377 6.47 -31.35 -5.08
C ARG A 377 7.29 -30.47 -6.03
N GLY A 378 7.40 -29.16 -5.78
CA GLY A 378 8.22 -28.22 -6.55
C GLY A 378 7.52 -27.62 -7.78
N HIS A 379 6.19 -27.61 -7.80
CA HIS A 379 5.42 -26.97 -8.87
C HIS A 379 4.20 -26.20 -8.30
N ILE A 380 3.61 -25.32 -9.10
CA ILE A 380 2.39 -24.58 -8.75
C ILE A 380 1.25 -25.07 -9.64
N PRO A 381 0.05 -25.34 -9.11
CA PRO A 381 -1.09 -25.73 -9.92
C PRO A 381 -1.41 -24.66 -10.97
N PRO A 382 -1.72 -25.05 -12.23
CA PRO A 382 -2.19 -24.11 -13.24
C PRO A 382 -3.42 -23.33 -12.74
N GLY A 383 -3.47 -22.03 -13.03
CA GLY A 383 -4.60 -21.18 -12.67
C GLY A 383 -4.75 -20.87 -11.17
N LEU A 384 -3.75 -21.20 -10.33
CA LEU A 384 -3.70 -20.68 -8.97
C LEU A 384 -3.32 -19.18 -9.01
N PRO A 385 -4.18 -18.26 -8.53
CA PRO A 385 -3.90 -16.83 -8.60
C PRO A 385 -2.65 -16.43 -7.81
N PRO A 386 -1.85 -15.44 -8.26
CA PRO A 386 -0.69 -14.94 -7.54
C PRO A 386 -0.91 -14.67 -6.05
N ARG A 387 -2.06 -14.08 -5.65
CA ARG A 387 -2.36 -13.84 -4.23
C ARG A 387 -2.53 -15.14 -3.43
N TYR A 388 -3.05 -16.21 -4.05
CA TYR A 388 -3.21 -17.52 -3.42
C TYR A 388 -1.92 -18.33 -3.40
N VAL A 389 -0.99 -18.09 -4.33
CA VAL A 389 0.36 -18.66 -4.29
C VAL A 389 1.09 -18.23 -3.01
N VAL A 390 0.94 -16.96 -2.59
CA VAL A 390 1.47 -16.46 -1.32
C VAL A 390 0.87 -17.21 -0.13
N SER A 391 -0.45 -17.34 -0.09
CA SER A 391 -1.14 -18.09 0.97
C SER A 391 -0.74 -19.56 1.01
N ALA A 392 -0.61 -20.21 -0.16
CA ALA A 392 -0.18 -21.60 -0.28
C ALA A 392 1.25 -21.80 0.26
N SER A 393 2.13 -20.83 0.06
CA SER A 393 3.48 -20.87 0.61
C SER A 393 3.49 -20.81 2.14
N ARG A 394 2.57 -20.05 2.74
CA ARG A 394 2.42 -19.99 4.21
C ARG A 394 1.86 -21.29 4.77
N GLU A 395 0.82 -21.87 4.16
CA GLU A 395 0.29 -23.18 4.56
C GLU A 395 1.36 -24.27 4.41
N ALA A 396 2.14 -24.26 3.33
CA ALA A 396 3.24 -25.20 3.12
C ALA A 396 4.32 -25.11 4.21
N LEU A 397 4.68 -23.89 4.62
CA LEU A 397 5.64 -23.67 5.70
C LEU A 397 5.09 -24.15 7.05
N GLU A 398 3.88 -23.74 7.42
CA GLU A 398 3.29 -24.08 8.72
C GLU A 398 3.05 -25.60 8.87
N ARG A 399 2.64 -26.26 7.80
CA ARG A 399 2.45 -27.71 7.74
C ARG A 399 3.76 -28.48 7.49
N ARG A 400 4.89 -27.78 7.34
CA ARG A 400 6.23 -28.34 7.09
C ARG A 400 6.27 -29.29 5.88
N LEU A 401 5.55 -28.95 4.80
CA LEU A 401 5.43 -29.82 3.63
C LEU A 401 6.71 -29.85 2.78
N ALA A 402 7.55 -28.81 2.86
CA ALA A 402 8.87 -28.76 2.24
C ALA A 402 9.80 -27.77 2.98
N SER A 403 11.10 -27.83 2.69
CA SER A 403 12.09 -26.88 3.19
C SER A 403 11.77 -25.44 2.75
N PRO A 404 12.02 -24.41 3.58
CA PRO A 404 11.84 -23.01 3.23
C PRO A 404 12.48 -22.62 1.88
N GLU A 405 13.68 -23.12 1.58
CA GLU A 405 14.43 -22.82 0.37
C GLU A 405 13.70 -23.33 -0.88
N ARG A 406 13.16 -24.55 -0.82
CA ARG A 406 12.35 -25.14 -1.91
C ARG A 406 11.06 -24.38 -2.12
N ILE A 407 10.37 -23.99 -1.05
CA ILE A 407 9.13 -23.19 -1.13
C ILE A 407 9.44 -21.84 -1.78
N SER A 408 10.44 -21.13 -1.27
CA SER A 408 10.83 -19.81 -1.77
C SER A 408 11.19 -19.86 -3.26
N ARG A 409 12.10 -20.76 -3.64
CA ARG A 409 12.52 -20.93 -5.04
C ARG A 409 11.36 -21.22 -5.98
N THR A 410 10.46 -22.14 -5.60
CA THR A 410 9.31 -22.53 -6.45
C THR A 410 8.34 -21.36 -6.64
N VAL A 411 8.01 -20.66 -5.56
CA VAL A 411 7.08 -19.53 -5.57
C VAL A 411 7.66 -18.35 -6.37
N LEU A 412 8.89 -17.94 -6.07
CA LEU A 412 9.51 -16.80 -6.75
C LEU A 412 9.68 -17.09 -8.24
N ASN A 413 10.17 -18.28 -8.63
CA ASN A 413 10.32 -18.64 -10.04
C ASN A 413 8.98 -18.59 -10.79
N HIS A 414 7.87 -18.93 -10.15
CA HIS A 414 6.55 -18.84 -10.75
C HIS A 414 6.05 -17.39 -10.86
N LEU A 415 6.08 -16.65 -9.76
CA LEU A 415 5.57 -15.28 -9.71
C LEU A 415 6.39 -14.31 -10.58
N VAL A 416 7.71 -14.51 -10.67
CA VAL A 416 8.60 -13.73 -11.56
C VAL A 416 8.14 -13.84 -13.02
N LYS A 417 7.79 -15.05 -13.48
CA LYS A 417 7.31 -15.26 -14.87
C LYS A 417 6.04 -14.44 -15.14
N LEU A 418 5.11 -14.41 -14.18
CA LEU A 418 3.87 -13.63 -14.26
C LEU A 418 4.09 -12.12 -14.11
N GLY A 419 5.12 -11.71 -13.37
CA GLY A 419 5.45 -10.31 -13.11
C GLY A 419 6.16 -9.60 -14.27
N THR A 420 6.74 -10.36 -15.20
CA THR A 420 7.45 -9.80 -16.34
C THR A 420 6.54 -8.98 -17.26
N ARG A 421 7.07 -7.91 -17.85
CA ARG A 421 6.38 -6.93 -18.70
C ARG A 421 5.63 -7.55 -19.89
N ASN A 422 6.06 -8.74 -20.34
CA ASN A 422 5.47 -9.47 -21.47
C ASN A 422 4.42 -10.50 -21.04
N ALA A 423 4.20 -10.73 -19.74
CA ALA A 423 3.11 -11.55 -19.26
C ALA A 423 1.79 -10.83 -19.59
N ARG A 424 1.08 -11.32 -20.60
CA ARG A 424 -0.26 -10.84 -20.96
C ARG A 424 -1.13 -10.88 -19.71
N MET A 425 -1.76 -9.75 -19.38
CA MET A 425 -2.93 -9.75 -18.49
C MET A 425 -3.96 -10.69 -19.11
N PRO A 426 -4.37 -11.79 -18.46
CA PRO A 426 -5.50 -12.57 -18.95
C PRO A 426 -6.73 -11.64 -18.97
N GLY A 427 -7.35 -11.47 -20.15
CA GLY A 427 -8.65 -10.80 -20.28
C GLY A 427 -8.66 -9.33 -20.71
N VAL A 428 -7.55 -8.74 -21.18
CA VAL A 428 -7.61 -7.42 -21.84
C VAL A 428 -7.47 -7.60 -23.35
N GLY A 429 -8.56 -8.07 -23.98
CA GLY A 429 -8.76 -7.90 -25.41
C GLY A 429 -9.17 -6.46 -25.65
N VAL A 430 -8.21 -5.58 -25.96
CA VAL A 430 -8.53 -4.34 -26.66
C VAL A 430 -8.51 -4.68 -28.14
N THR A 431 -9.70 -4.88 -28.70
CA THR A 431 -9.88 -4.79 -30.14
C THR A 431 -9.74 -3.31 -30.49
N LEU A 432 -8.56 -2.90 -30.97
CA LEU A 432 -8.42 -1.66 -31.72
C LEU A 432 -9.02 -1.95 -33.10
N ALA A 433 -10.27 -1.54 -33.31
CA ALA A 433 -10.77 -1.32 -34.66
C ALA A 433 -10.21 0.03 -35.17
N ALA A 434 -9.92 0.06 -36.47
CA ALA A 434 -9.22 1.09 -37.23
C ALA A 434 -9.80 2.50 -37.09
#